data_AF-A0A6N6S5S6-F1
#
_entry.id   AF-A0A6N6S5S6-F1
#
_cell.length_a   1.000
_cell.length_b   1.000
_cell.length_c   1.000
_cell.angle_alpha   90.00
_cell.angle_beta   90.00
_cell.angle_gamma   90.00
#
_symmetry.space_group_name_H-M   'P 1'
#
loop_
_entity.id
_entity.type
_entity.pdbx_description
1 polymer ?
#
loop_
_entity_poly.entity_id
_entity_poly.type
_entity_poly.pdbx_seq_one_letter_code
_entity_poly.pdbx_strand_id
1 'polypeptide(L)'
;MKIGLRINIVLFLIAAVMLCGQKGMAQQGNETGVELKPSPDVLKEAENPAPPPDAQKKASIGNDGMTVNTENSPGDTDFFWIQQIDVNSDGTVESANLIWDDEDKILYFYYEGDFKCKNGKTGNGAALIGVNGKDNPRQKPAGSGFFAVSLDKDECGAGEAGLWGCRFDPAGNPTVCGVVGLDDKYDDIVILKASGK
;
A
#
# COMPACT_ATOMS: atom_id res chain seq x y z
N MET A 1 50.85 47.44 -63.99
CA MET A 1 50.75 47.58 -62.53
C MET A 1 49.35 47.13 -62.11
N LYS A 2 49.25 45.97 -61.45
CA LYS A 2 47.98 45.37 -60.97
C LYS A 2 47.48 46.13 -59.74
N ILE A 3 46.16 46.09 -59.50
CA ILE A 3 45.37 46.13 -58.24
C ILE A 3 44.01 46.75 -58.63
N GLY A 4 42.83 46.18 -58.41
CA GLY A 4 42.42 45.05 -57.58
C GLY A 4 41.02 45.35 -57.02
N LEU A 5 39.99 44.82 -57.67
CA LEU A 5 38.57 44.86 -57.30
C LEU A 5 38.34 44.11 -55.97
N ARG A 6 37.53 44.66 -55.04
CA ARG A 6 36.94 43.89 -53.93
C ARG A 6 35.47 44.26 -53.70
N ILE A 7 34.63 43.30 -54.06
CA ILE A 7 33.20 43.17 -53.75
C ILE A 7 33.11 42.52 -52.36
N ASN A 8 32.40 43.15 -51.41
CA ASN A 8 32.05 42.52 -50.14
C ASN A 8 30.63 41.94 -50.24
N ILE A 9 30.56 40.62 -50.44
CA ILE A 9 29.36 39.82 -50.26
C ILE A 9 29.23 39.51 -48.76
N VAL A 10 28.18 40.00 -48.11
CA VAL A 10 27.81 39.60 -46.76
C VAL A 10 26.95 38.35 -46.87
N LEU A 11 27.53 37.21 -46.51
CA LEU A 11 26.86 35.91 -46.44
C LEU A 11 26.32 35.72 -45.01
N PHE A 12 25.00 35.72 -44.82
CA PHE A 12 24.37 35.31 -43.55
C PHE A 12 24.29 33.79 -43.50
N LEU A 13 25.12 33.17 -42.66
CA LEU A 13 25.00 31.77 -42.24
C LEU A 13 23.95 31.67 -41.13
N ILE A 14 22.83 31.01 -41.40
CA ILE A 14 21.86 30.58 -40.38
C ILE A 14 22.24 29.16 -39.97
N ALA A 15 22.81 29.01 -38.78
CA ALA A 15 23.05 27.72 -38.14
C ALA A 15 21.75 27.26 -37.47
N ALA A 16 21.13 26.20 -38.01
CA ALA A 16 20.01 25.51 -37.37
C ALA A 16 20.55 24.65 -36.22
N VAL A 17 20.32 25.10 -34.97
CA VAL A 17 20.58 24.32 -33.76
C VAL A 17 19.51 23.23 -33.67
N MET A 18 19.91 22.01 -34.04
CA MET A 18 19.10 20.81 -33.90
C MET A 18 19.09 20.43 -32.41
N LEU A 19 18.09 20.90 -31.66
CA LEU A 19 17.88 20.50 -30.26
C LEU A 19 17.49 19.03 -30.22
N CYS A 20 18.34 18.22 -29.57
CA CYS A 20 18.08 16.86 -29.17
C CYS A 20 16.78 16.78 -28.35
N GLY A 21 15.72 16.27 -28.95
CA GLY A 21 14.57 15.76 -28.21
C GLY A 21 14.94 14.44 -27.54
N GLN A 22 15.60 14.51 -26.39
CA GLN A 22 15.61 13.37 -25.45
C GLN A 22 14.16 13.20 -24.97
N LYS A 23 13.44 12.25 -25.59
CA LYS A 23 12.28 11.65 -24.95
C LYS A 23 12.80 11.02 -23.67
N GLY A 24 12.63 11.71 -22.54
CA GLY A 24 12.77 11.10 -21.23
C GLY A 24 11.88 9.86 -21.25
N MET A 25 12.50 8.69 -21.16
CA MET A 25 11.77 7.48 -20.81
C MET A 25 11.19 7.77 -19.43
N ALA A 26 9.90 8.05 -19.36
CA ALA A 26 9.17 7.95 -18.12
C ALA A 26 9.37 6.51 -17.66
N GLN A 27 10.12 6.35 -16.59
CA GLN A 27 10.34 5.06 -15.94
C GLN A 27 8.96 4.62 -15.44
N GLN A 28 8.29 3.75 -16.19
CA GLN A 28 7.04 3.10 -15.78
C GLN A 28 7.31 2.47 -14.42
N GLY A 29 6.67 2.99 -13.37
CA GLY A 29 6.67 2.33 -12.08
C GLY A 29 6.02 0.96 -12.30
N ASN A 30 6.81 -0.11 -12.18
CA ASN A 30 6.28 -1.47 -12.19
C ASN A 30 5.17 -1.53 -11.14
N GLU A 31 3.95 -1.81 -11.58
CA GLU A 31 2.86 -2.14 -10.68
C GLU A 31 3.29 -3.33 -9.82
N THR A 32 3.01 -3.32 -8.51
CA THR A 32 2.94 -4.61 -7.83
C THR A 32 1.70 -5.33 -8.29
N GLY A 33 1.91 -6.57 -8.68
CA GLY A 33 0.85 -7.49 -8.97
C GLY A 33 0.38 -8.20 -7.72
N VAL A 34 0.20 -7.57 -6.56
CA VAL A 34 -0.43 -8.26 -5.42
C VAL A 34 -1.95 -8.27 -5.63
N GLU A 35 -2.58 -9.43 -5.46
CA GLU A 35 -4.03 -9.62 -5.45
C GLU A 35 -4.47 -10.02 -4.05
N LEU A 36 -4.59 -9.02 -3.17
CA LEU A 36 -5.10 -9.20 -1.82
C LEU A 36 -6.42 -8.43 -1.70
N LYS A 37 -7.43 -9.10 -1.15
CA LYS A 37 -8.75 -8.55 -0.90
C LYS A 37 -9.25 -9.07 0.45
N PRO A 38 -9.71 -8.23 1.39
CA PRO A 38 -10.29 -8.73 2.62
C PRO A 38 -11.47 -9.67 2.30
N SER A 39 -11.54 -10.80 3.00
CA SER A 39 -12.67 -11.72 2.86
C SER A 39 -13.98 -11.10 3.37
N PRO A 40 -15.14 -11.66 2.97
CA PRO A 40 -16.42 -11.27 3.56
C PRO A 40 -16.47 -11.42 5.08
N ASP A 41 -15.77 -12.41 5.64
CA ASP A 41 -15.72 -12.62 7.10
C ASP A 41 -14.89 -11.54 7.79
N VAL A 42 -13.78 -11.09 7.18
CA VAL A 42 -13.00 -9.95 7.66
C VAL A 42 -13.83 -8.67 7.68
N LEU A 43 -14.55 -8.39 6.59
CA LEU A 43 -15.41 -7.20 6.51
C LEU A 43 -16.54 -7.24 7.55
N LYS A 44 -17.12 -8.43 7.77
CA LYS A 44 -18.18 -8.64 8.77
C LYS A 44 -17.66 -8.49 10.19
N GLU A 45 -16.47 -9.01 10.50
CA GLU A 45 -15.85 -8.86 11.82
C GLU A 45 -15.59 -7.37 12.12
N ALA A 46 -15.08 -6.62 11.14
CA ALA A 46 -14.83 -5.18 11.29
C ALA A 46 -16.11 -4.33 11.47
N GLU A 47 -17.27 -4.80 11.01
CA GLU A 47 -18.54 -4.10 11.21
C GLU A 47 -19.03 -4.13 12.66
N ASN A 48 -18.70 -5.20 13.40
CA ASN A 48 -19.05 -5.38 14.80
C ASN A 48 -17.99 -6.25 15.49
N PRO A 49 -16.81 -5.68 15.78
CA PRO A 49 -15.71 -6.42 16.39
C PRO A 49 -16.14 -7.00 17.72
N ALA A 50 -15.88 -8.29 17.92
CA ALA A 50 -16.27 -8.99 19.14
C ALA A 50 -15.06 -9.69 19.77
N PRO A 51 -14.20 -8.97 20.50
CA PRO A 51 -13.09 -9.58 21.20
C PRO A 51 -13.57 -10.72 22.12
N PRO A 52 -12.90 -11.88 22.11
CA PRO A 52 -13.28 -13.00 22.96
C PRO A 52 -12.98 -12.70 24.45
N PRO A 53 -13.56 -13.45 25.41
CA PRO A 53 -13.36 -13.21 26.84
C PRO A 53 -11.90 -13.29 27.32
N ASP A 54 -11.05 -13.99 26.57
CA ASP A 54 -9.60 -14.14 26.83
C ASP A 54 -8.74 -13.18 26.00
N ALA A 55 -9.35 -12.21 25.31
CA ALA A 55 -8.63 -11.16 24.60
C ALA A 55 -7.66 -10.43 25.55
N GLN A 56 -6.46 -10.18 25.04
CA GLN A 56 -5.42 -9.45 25.74
C GLN A 56 -5.57 -7.95 25.46
N LYS A 57 -4.85 -7.13 26.22
CA LYS A 57 -4.67 -5.71 25.91
C LYS A 57 -3.25 -5.49 25.35
N LYS A 58 -3.13 -4.84 24.20
CA LYS A 58 -1.86 -4.47 23.57
C LYS A 58 -1.95 -3.07 22.96
N ALA A 59 -0.80 -2.43 22.76
CA ALA A 59 -0.70 -1.14 22.09
C ALA A 59 -0.36 -1.28 20.59
N SER A 60 -0.09 -2.49 20.11
CA SER A 60 0.37 -2.69 18.73
C SER A 60 0.09 -4.08 18.19
N ILE A 61 0.14 -4.17 16.87
CA ILE A 61 -0.01 -5.39 16.08
C ILE A 61 1.03 -5.45 14.97
N GLY A 62 1.42 -6.67 14.62
CA GLY A 62 2.37 -6.96 13.55
C GLY A 62 3.80 -7.12 14.04
N ASN A 63 4.71 -7.29 13.09
CA ASN A 63 6.13 -7.55 13.35
C ASN A 63 7.01 -6.70 12.42
N ASP A 64 8.25 -6.49 12.85
CA ASP A 64 9.30 -5.81 12.09
C ASP A 64 8.82 -4.49 11.46
N GLY A 65 9.06 -4.31 10.15
CA GLY A 65 8.67 -3.12 9.41
C GLY A 65 7.16 -2.97 9.17
N MET A 66 6.34 -3.95 9.58
CA MET A 66 4.89 -3.95 9.42
C MET A 66 4.20 -4.00 10.79
N THR A 67 4.49 -3.00 11.62
CA THR A 67 3.91 -2.84 12.94
C THR A 67 3.02 -1.61 12.94
N VAL A 68 1.76 -1.75 13.37
CA VAL A 68 0.88 -0.61 13.66
C VAL A 68 0.85 -0.42 15.16
N ASN A 69 1.08 0.82 15.60
CA ASN A 69 0.84 1.25 16.97
C ASN A 69 -0.53 1.92 17.05
N THR A 70 -1.41 1.41 17.90
CA THR A 70 -2.77 1.92 18.13
C THR A 70 -2.85 2.77 19.40
N GLU A 71 -1.72 3.03 20.06
CA GLU A 71 -1.67 3.89 21.26
C GLU A 71 -1.96 5.36 20.90
N ASN A 72 -3.22 5.79 20.98
CA ASN A 72 -3.60 7.19 20.71
C ASN A 72 -3.23 8.14 21.87
N SER A 73 -2.94 7.59 23.06
CA SER A 73 -2.47 8.33 24.24
C SER A 73 -1.53 7.51 25.13
N PRO A 74 -0.63 8.13 25.93
CA PRO A 74 0.34 7.38 26.71
C PRO A 74 -0.29 6.36 27.68
N GLY A 75 0.05 5.09 27.48
CA GLY A 75 -0.45 3.94 28.24
C GLY A 75 -1.77 3.35 27.72
N ASP A 76 -2.26 3.82 26.57
CA ASP A 76 -3.46 3.31 25.93
C ASP A 76 -3.26 1.90 25.35
N THR A 77 -4.32 1.10 25.37
CA THR A 77 -4.26 -0.29 24.89
C THR A 77 -5.61 -0.77 24.37
N ASP A 78 -5.52 -1.58 23.33
CA ASP A 78 -6.64 -2.12 22.58
C ASP A 78 -6.81 -3.61 22.79
N PHE A 79 -8.02 -4.09 22.53
CA PHE A 79 -8.28 -5.53 22.60
C PHE A 79 -7.57 -6.24 21.47
N PHE A 80 -6.73 -7.21 21.83
CA PHE A 80 -5.94 -8.05 20.95
C PHE A 80 -6.33 -9.51 21.13
N TRP A 81 -6.52 -10.23 20.03
CA TRP A 81 -6.76 -11.68 20.07
C TRP A 81 -6.20 -12.36 18.81
N ILE A 82 -6.23 -13.69 18.82
CA ILE A 82 -5.85 -14.51 17.67
C ILE A 82 -7.09 -15.25 17.21
N GLN A 83 -7.34 -15.24 15.91
CA GLN A 83 -8.52 -15.85 15.30
C GLN A 83 -8.14 -16.66 14.07
N GLN A 84 -8.81 -17.80 13.89
CA GLN A 84 -8.77 -18.55 12.64
C GLN A 84 -9.81 -17.95 11.69
N ILE A 85 -9.36 -17.29 10.62
CA ILE A 85 -10.22 -16.61 9.64
C ILE A 85 -9.55 -16.64 8.27
N ASP A 86 -10.32 -16.73 7.19
CA ASP A 86 -9.81 -16.43 5.84
C ASP A 86 -9.64 -14.91 5.75
N VAL A 87 -8.41 -14.42 5.73
CA VAL A 87 -8.11 -12.98 5.75
C VAL A 87 -8.21 -12.38 4.35
N ASN A 88 -7.73 -13.09 3.34
CA ASN A 88 -7.41 -12.57 2.00
C ASN A 88 -8.38 -13.02 0.89
N SER A 89 -9.50 -13.64 1.26
CA SER A 89 -10.54 -14.16 0.37
C SER A 89 -10.07 -15.28 -0.57
N ASP A 90 -9.01 -16.01 -0.22
CA ASP A 90 -8.49 -17.08 -1.06
C ASP A 90 -9.10 -18.47 -0.79
N GLY A 91 -9.91 -18.58 0.28
CA GLY A 91 -10.57 -19.80 0.72
C GLY A 91 -9.77 -20.61 1.76
N THR A 92 -8.59 -20.15 2.14
CA THR A 92 -7.74 -20.75 3.17
C THR A 92 -7.96 -19.99 4.48
N VAL A 93 -8.03 -20.73 5.59
CA VAL A 93 -8.12 -20.13 6.91
C VAL A 93 -6.71 -19.94 7.46
N GLU A 94 -6.37 -18.72 7.85
CA GLU A 94 -5.10 -18.40 8.51
C GLU A 94 -5.29 -18.13 10.01
N SER A 95 -4.19 -18.26 10.76
CA SER A 95 -4.11 -17.76 12.12
C SER A 95 -3.76 -16.28 12.08
N ALA A 96 -4.77 -15.41 12.20
CA ALA A 96 -4.58 -13.97 12.19
C ALA A 96 -4.50 -13.42 13.62
N ASN A 97 -3.54 -12.53 13.85
CA ASN A 97 -3.57 -11.60 14.97
C ASN A 97 -4.58 -10.50 14.65
N LEU A 98 -5.41 -10.12 15.61
CA LEU A 98 -6.38 -9.04 15.48
C LEU A 98 -6.15 -8.03 16.61
N ILE A 99 -6.30 -6.74 16.30
CA ILE A 99 -6.39 -5.67 17.31
C ILE A 99 -7.48 -4.69 16.89
N TRP A 100 -8.38 -4.37 17.81
CA TRP A 100 -9.45 -3.41 17.62
C TRP A 100 -9.10 -2.10 18.29
N ASP A 101 -8.67 -1.13 17.49
CA ASP A 101 -8.52 0.27 17.87
C ASP A 101 -9.91 0.87 18.05
N ASP A 102 -10.35 0.99 19.30
CA ASP A 102 -11.72 1.37 19.60
C ASP A 102 -11.96 2.88 19.60
N GLU A 103 -10.91 3.68 19.68
CA GLU A 103 -10.93 5.13 19.57
C GLU A 103 -11.10 5.55 18.10
N ASP A 104 -10.27 5.02 17.19
CA ASP A 104 -10.29 5.33 15.76
C ASP A 104 -11.19 4.39 14.94
N LYS A 105 -11.74 3.37 15.60
CA LYS A 105 -12.67 2.38 15.04
C LYS A 105 -12.08 1.65 13.85
N ILE A 106 -10.90 1.06 14.02
CA ILE A 106 -10.21 0.30 12.97
C ILE A 106 -9.87 -1.09 13.49
N LEU A 107 -10.31 -2.11 12.76
CA LEU A 107 -9.93 -3.48 13.05
C LEU A 107 -8.76 -3.86 12.15
N TYR A 108 -7.64 -4.17 12.78
CA TYR A 108 -6.46 -4.63 12.09
C TYR A 108 -6.36 -6.15 12.13
N PHE A 109 -5.92 -6.73 11.02
CA PHE A 109 -5.63 -8.14 10.86
C PHE A 109 -4.18 -8.25 10.40
N TYR A 110 -3.37 -8.98 11.15
CA TYR A 110 -2.01 -9.32 10.77
C TYR A 110 -1.87 -10.84 10.66
N TYR A 111 -1.33 -11.32 9.55
CA TYR A 111 -0.98 -12.73 9.39
C TYR A 111 0.32 -12.87 8.61
N GLU A 112 0.95 -14.03 8.75
CA GLU A 112 2.10 -14.43 7.94
C GLU A 112 1.69 -15.65 7.13
N GLY A 113 1.83 -15.56 5.81
CA GLY A 113 1.37 -16.62 4.93
C GLY A 113 1.45 -16.24 3.45
N ASP A 114 0.70 -17.00 2.67
CA ASP A 114 0.65 -16.84 1.22
C ASP A 114 -0.35 -15.75 0.82
N PHE A 115 -0.08 -15.11 -0.31
CA PHE A 115 -1.03 -14.25 -1.00
C PHE A 115 -0.83 -14.35 -2.52
N LYS A 116 -1.90 -14.11 -3.27
CA LYS A 116 -1.89 -14.24 -4.73
C LYS A 116 -1.21 -13.04 -5.37
N CYS A 117 -0.47 -13.31 -6.44
CA CYS A 117 0.00 -12.27 -7.35
C CYS A 117 -0.80 -12.30 -8.67
N LYS A 118 -1.07 -11.15 -9.30
CA LYS A 118 -1.66 -10.95 -10.64
C LYS A 118 -0.96 -11.73 -11.75
N ASN A 119 0.33 -12.06 -11.58
CA ASN A 119 1.08 -12.86 -12.53
C ASN A 119 0.84 -14.38 -12.37
N GLY A 120 -0.10 -14.78 -11.51
CA GLY A 120 -0.46 -16.16 -11.21
C GLY A 120 0.49 -16.87 -10.25
N LYS A 121 1.53 -16.20 -9.75
CA LYS A 121 2.41 -16.74 -8.70
C LYS A 121 1.84 -16.45 -7.30
N THR A 122 2.44 -17.06 -6.31
CA THR A 122 2.21 -16.81 -4.89
C THR A 122 3.36 -15.97 -4.34
N GLY A 123 3.03 -14.90 -3.61
CA GLY A 123 3.95 -14.25 -2.70
C GLY A 123 3.78 -14.82 -1.29
N ASN A 124 4.81 -14.70 -0.46
CA ASN A 124 4.80 -15.23 0.90
C ASN A 124 5.44 -14.24 1.86
N GLY A 125 4.75 -13.96 2.97
CA GLY A 125 5.30 -13.08 4.00
C GLY A 125 4.23 -12.51 4.91
N ALA A 126 4.61 -11.43 5.60
CA ALA A 126 3.70 -10.67 6.45
C ALA A 126 2.70 -9.87 5.61
N ALA A 127 1.45 -9.87 6.07
CA ALA A 127 0.37 -9.07 5.53
C ALA A 127 -0.42 -8.42 6.66
N LEU A 128 -0.76 -7.15 6.46
CA LEU A 128 -1.56 -6.33 7.37
C LEU A 128 -2.76 -5.79 6.61
N ILE A 129 -3.96 -5.93 7.17
CA ILE A 129 -5.19 -5.32 6.66
C ILE A 129 -5.78 -4.46 7.78
N GLY A 130 -6.02 -3.17 7.52
CA GLY A 130 -6.80 -2.29 8.39
C GLY A 130 -8.17 -2.03 7.78
N VAL A 131 -9.25 -2.29 8.52
CA VAL A 131 -10.64 -2.09 8.07
C VAL A 131 -11.33 -1.05 8.95
N ASN A 132 -11.87 -0.01 8.34
CA ASN A 132 -12.66 1.01 9.05
C ASN A 132 -14.00 0.43 9.49
N GLY A 133 -14.27 0.51 10.78
CA GLY A 133 -15.56 0.22 11.38
C GLY A 133 -16.59 1.34 11.15
N LYS A 134 -17.80 1.11 11.67
CA LYS A 134 -18.88 2.11 11.67
C LYS A 134 -18.50 3.29 12.55
N ASP A 135 -18.96 4.48 12.16
CA ASP A 135 -18.79 5.73 12.91
C ASP A 135 -17.33 6.08 13.24
N ASN A 136 -16.37 5.61 12.45
CA ASN A 136 -14.96 5.97 12.63
C ASN A 136 -14.78 7.50 12.58
N PRO A 137 -13.96 8.11 13.48
CA PRO A 137 -13.79 9.56 13.54
C PRO A 137 -13.26 10.18 12.25
N ARG A 138 -12.55 9.40 11.44
CA ARG A 138 -12.01 9.79 10.13
C ARG A 138 -13.07 9.89 9.02
N GLN A 139 -14.32 9.54 9.31
CA GLN A 139 -15.46 9.56 8.38
C GLN A 139 -15.20 8.78 7.08
N LYS A 140 -14.37 7.73 7.16
CA LYS A 140 -14.17 6.79 6.06
C LYS A 140 -15.39 5.90 5.93
N PRO A 141 -15.75 5.46 4.71
CA PRO A 141 -16.80 4.46 4.55
C PRO A 141 -16.52 3.20 5.38
N ALA A 142 -17.50 2.72 6.14
CA ALA A 142 -17.36 1.46 6.87
C ALA A 142 -17.06 0.30 5.89
N GLY A 143 -16.18 -0.62 6.28
CA GLY A 143 -15.70 -1.71 5.44
C GLY A 143 -14.62 -1.29 4.42
N SER A 144 -14.32 0.01 4.27
CA SER A 144 -13.16 0.45 3.48
C SER A 144 -11.89 0.43 4.31
N GLY A 145 -10.72 0.52 3.69
CA GLY A 145 -9.47 0.40 4.43
C GLY A 145 -8.24 0.29 3.55
N PHE A 146 -7.26 -0.44 4.05
CA PHE A 146 -6.02 -0.69 3.34
C PHE A 146 -5.44 -2.07 3.64
N PHE A 147 -4.59 -2.55 2.75
CA PHE A 147 -3.65 -3.62 3.06
C PHE A 147 -2.22 -3.21 2.75
N ALA A 148 -1.28 -3.84 3.45
CA ALA A 148 0.15 -3.77 3.17
C ALA A 148 0.73 -5.19 3.25
N VAL A 149 1.69 -5.49 2.37
CA VAL A 149 2.48 -6.71 2.35
C VAL A 149 3.96 -6.35 2.23
N SER A 150 4.84 -7.14 2.83
CA SER A 150 6.28 -6.99 2.66
C SER A 150 6.70 -7.82 1.46
N LEU A 151 7.32 -7.19 0.46
CA LEU A 151 7.80 -7.88 -0.74
C LEU A 151 9.30 -7.75 -0.87
N ASP A 152 9.93 -8.82 -1.31
CA ASP A 152 11.27 -8.77 -1.87
C ASP A 152 11.27 -8.14 -3.27
N LYS A 153 12.45 -7.73 -3.74
CA LYS A 153 12.61 -7.28 -5.12
C LYS A 153 12.19 -8.40 -6.08
N ASP A 154 11.43 -8.03 -7.11
CA ASP A 154 10.87 -8.89 -8.16
C ASP A 154 9.73 -9.83 -7.70
N GLU A 155 9.45 -9.94 -6.39
CA GLU A 155 8.30 -10.66 -5.85
C GLU A 155 7.00 -9.95 -6.23
N CYS A 156 6.01 -10.71 -6.73
CA CYS A 156 4.80 -10.16 -7.34
C CYS A 156 5.06 -9.00 -8.34
N GLY A 157 6.24 -8.91 -8.97
CA GLY A 157 6.59 -7.81 -9.87
C GLY A 157 7.06 -6.52 -9.19
N ALA A 158 7.32 -6.54 -7.89
CA ALA A 158 7.85 -5.40 -7.14
C ALA A 158 9.19 -4.92 -7.75
N GLY A 159 9.27 -3.65 -8.12
CA GLY A 159 10.51 -3.09 -8.67
C GLY A 159 11.66 -2.97 -7.66
N GLU A 160 11.31 -2.93 -6.37
CA GLU A 160 12.20 -2.78 -5.22
C GLU A 160 11.60 -3.50 -4.01
N ALA A 161 12.44 -3.94 -3.09
CA ALA A 161 11.99 -4.52 -1.84
C ALA A 161 11.37 -3.44 -0.94
N GLY A 162 10.35 -3.79 -0.17
CA GLY A 162 9.70 -2.87 0.77
C GLY A 162 8.24 -3.21 1.01
N LEU A 163 7.53 -2.29 1.66
CA LEU A 163 6.09 -2.42 1.85
C LEU A 163 5.34 -1.98 0.61
N TRP A 164 4.44 -2.84 0.17
CA TRP A 164 3.55 -2.60 -0.95
C TRP A 164 2.11 -2.84 -0.54
N GLY A 165 1.18 -2.06 -1.07
CA GLY A 165 -0.17 -2.11 -0.57
C GLY A 165 -1.15 -1.33 -1.41
N CYS A 166 -2.42 -1.45 -1.06
CA CYS A 166 -3.50 -0.67 -1.64
C CYS A 166 -4.46 -0.18 -0.58
N ARG A 167 -5.10 0.96 -0.84
CA ARG A 167 -6.41 1.26 -0.26
C ARG A 167 -7.49 0.44 -0.95
N PHE A 168 -8.57 0.11 -0.25
CA PHE A 168 -9.74 -0.56 -0.84
C PHE A 168 -11.06 0.10 -0.45
N ASP A 169 -12.08 -0.11 -1.30
CA ASP A 169 -13.45 0.35 -1.09
C ASP A 169 -14.25 -0.55 -0.11
N PRO A 170 -15.47 -0.20 0.31
CA PRO A 170 -16.29 -1.03 1.21
C PRO A 170 -16.58 -2.46 0.74
N ALA A 171 -16.39 -2.76 -0.55
CA ALA A 171 -16.55 -4.10 -1.09
C ALA A 171 -15.21 -4.87 -1.13
N GLY A 172 -14.16 -4.31 -0.52
CA GLY A 172 -12.81 -4.87 -0.49
C GLY A 172 -12.05 -4.72 -1.81
N ASN A 173 -12.55 -3.94 -2.78
CA ASN A 173 -11.86 -3.82 -4.07
C ASN A 173 -10.70 -2.82 -3.96
N PRO A 174 -9.47 -3.19 -4.38
CA PRO A 174 -8.34 -2.26 -4.39
C PRO A 174 -8.62 -1.03 -5.26
N THR A 175 -8.18 0.15 -4.78
CA THR A 175 -8.43 1.45 -5.43
C THR A 175 -7.14 2.15 -5.82
N VAL A 176 -6.28 2.48 -4.86
CA VAL A 176 -4.98 3.14 -5.08
C VAL A 176 -3.90 2.28 -4.48
N CYS A 177 -2.94 1.86 -5.31
CA CYS A 177 -1.88 0.91 -4.96
C CYS A 177 -0.49 1.51 -5.18
N GLY A 178 0.50 0.98 -4.48
CA GLY A 178 1.89 1.38 -4.68
C GLY A 178 2.82 0.92 -3.56
N VAL A 179 3.99 1.54 -3.52
CA VAL A 179 4.87 1.47 -2.34
C VAL A 179 4.21 2.26 -1.24
N VAL A 180 4.13 1.67 -0.04
CA VAL A 180 3.43 2.25 1.09
C VAL A 180 4.35 2.47 2.28
N GLY A 181 4.00 3.43 3.11
CA GLY A 181 4.48 3.53 4.49
C GLY A 181 3.29 3.47 5.43
N LEU A 182 3.49 2.95 6.64
CA LEU A 182 2.48 3.04 7.70
C LEU A 182 2.45 4.47 8.25
N ASP A 183 1.25 4.97 8.51
CA ASP A 183 0.99 6.30 9.07
C ASP A 183 0.36 6.16 10.45
N ASP A 184 1.20 5.91 11.45
CA ASP A 184 0.79 5.71 12.85
C ASP A 184 0.03 6.91 13.43
N LYS A 185 0.10 8.09 12.80
CA LYS A 185 -0.64 9.27 13.27
C LYS A 185 -2.11 9.21 12.89
N TYR A 186 -2.43 8.57 11.76
CA TYR A 186 -3.76 8.55 11.19
C TYR A 186 -4.31 7.16 11.01
N ASP A 187 -3.60 6.12 11.45
CA ASP A 187 -4.08 4.75 11.39
C ASP A 187 -4.44 4.33 9.95
N ASP A 188 -3.54 4.68 9.02
CA ASP A 188 -3.65 4.48 7.57
C ASP A 188 -2.29 4.10 6.96
N ILE A 189 -2.28 3.96 5.64
CA ILE A 189 -1.08 3.96 4.82
C ILE A 189 -0.90 5.29 4.08
N VAL A 190 0.35 5.68 3.85
CA VAL A 190 0.70 6.68 2.82
C VAL A 190 1.14 5.94 1.57
N ILE A 191 0.59 6.30 0.41
CA ILE A 191 1.10 5.83 -0.89
C ILE A 191 2.32 6.69 -1.23
N LEU A 192 3.51 6.17 -0.98
CA LEU A 192 4.79 6.86 -1.23
C LEU A 192 5.09 6.95 -2.73
N LYS A 193 4.70 5.92 -3.49
CA LYS A 193 4.86 5.85 -4.93
C LYS A 193 3.74 5.03 -5.53
N ALA A 194 2.84 5.70 -6.25
CA ALA A 194 1.72 5.04 -6.91
C ALA A 194 2.21 4.12 -8.04
N SER A 195 1.60 2.95 -8.14
CA SER A 195 1.68 2.12 -9.34
C SER A 195 0.91 2.80 -10.47
N GLY A 196 1.56 2.99 -11.63
CA GLY A 196 0.92 3.64 -12.78
C GLY A 196 -0.10 2.71 -13.44
N LYS A 197 -1.26 3.25 -13.82
CA LYS A 197 -2.25 2.54 -14.65
C LYS A 197 -1.71 2.16 -16.03
#